data_AF-A0A969Y0L5-F1
#
_entry.id   AF-A0A969Y0L5-F1
#
_cell.length_a   1.000
_cell.length_b   1.000
_cell.length_c   1.000
_cell.angle_alpha   90.00
_cell.angle_beta   90.00
_cell.angle_gamma   90.00
#
_symmetry.space_group_name_H-M   'P 1'
#
loop_
_entity.id
_entity.type
_entity.pdbx_description
1 polymer ?
#
loop_
_entity_poly.entity_id
_entity_poly.type
_entity_poly.pdbx_seq_one_letter_code
_entity_poly.pdbx_strand_id
1 'polypeptide(L)'
;MMKKLNSVLYSKRIKEIAQKGEALLKDLPHLPKDWVKNIVKVLPILVLVFGVASVFSGVENLLSYSRRSFLTEWIGIGRSYYYVNAAFAILIGALYLMSHKLIKNKEYEAWLLLFWTGIVSVAHSLVLLVLGWGGIWSSLISAVITFYFLYEIRAEFVAAKNPKVSESKPKPKKSKK
;
A
#
# COMPACT_ATOMS: atom_id res chain seq x y z
N MET A 1 8.91 11.79 18.93
CA MET A 1 9.05 10.63 18.02
C MET A 1 8.42 10.86 16.63
N MET A 2 7.25 11.51 16.52
CA MET A 2 6.60 11.82 15.21
C MET A 2 7.45 12.62 14.21
N LYS A 3 8.27 13.59 14.66
CA LYS A 3 9.10 14.41 13.74
C LYS A 3 10.11 13.61 12.91
N LYS A 4 10.71 12.55 13.47
CA LYS A 4 11.69 11.68 12.78
C LYS A 4 11.01 10.71 11.80
N LEU A 5 9.83 10.19 12.15
CA LEU A 5 9.01 9.40 11.22
C LEU A 5 8.59 10.24 10.01
N ASN A 6 8.18 11.49 10.23
CA ASN A 6 7.84 12.39 9.14
C ASN A 6 9.02 12.65 8.20
N SER A 7 10.26 12.78 8.70
CA SER A 7 11.42 12.99 7.81
C SER A 7 11.76 11.78 6.93
N VAL A 8 11.55 10.55 7.43
CA VAL A 8 11.77 9.33 6.65
C VAL A 8 10.66 9.16 5.60
N LEU A 9 9.40 9.36 6.01
CA LEU A 9 8.24 9.26 5.12
C LEU A 9 8.26 10.32 3.99
N TYR A 10 8.78 11.52 4.27
CA TYR A 10 8.84 12.65 3.34
C TYR A 10 10.21 12.87 2.67
N SER A 11 11.12 11.91 2.72
CA SER A 11 12.46 12.10 2.14
C SER A 11 12.41 12.40 0.63
N LYS A 12 13.34 13.23 0.13
CA LYS A 12 13.42 13.61 -1.30
C LYS A 12 13.46 12.38 -2.21
N ARG A 13 14.19 11.34 -1.81
CA ARG A 13 14.31 10.08 -2.56
C ARG A 13 12.96 9.40 -2.78
N ILE A 14 12.06 9.44 -1.79
CA ILE A 14 10.73 8.80 -1.92
C ILE A 14 9.86 9.56 -2.91
N LYS A 15 9.97 10.89 -2.94
CA LYS A 15 9.28 11.69 -3.97
C LYS A 15 9.81 11.38 -5.36
N GLU A 16 11.13 11.22 -5.51
CA GLU A 16 11.76 10.85 -6.78
C GLU A 16 11.33 9.44 -7.25
N ILE A 17 11.30 8.45 -6.34
CA ILE A 17 10.83 7.09 -6.66
C ILE A 17 9.35 7.12 -7.04
N ALA A 18 8.53 7.85 -6.27
CA ALA A 18 7.12 8.02 -6.57
C ALA A 18 6.92 8.66 -7.96
N GLN A 19 7.68 9.70 -8.31
CA GLN A 19 7.61 10.35 -9.62
C GLN A 19 8.07 9.45 -10.77
N LYS A 20 9.13 8.66 -10.56
CA LYS A 20 9.59 7.69 -11.56
C LYS A 20 8.54 6.61 -11.82
N GLY A 21 7.91 6.07 -10.76
CA GLY A 21 6.81 5.12 -10.92
C GLY A 21 5.59 5.73 -11.61
N GLU A 22 5.27 7.00 -11.33
CA GLU A 22 4.21 7.73 -12.04
C GLU A 22 4.56 7.83 -13.54
N ALA A 23 5.79 8.17 -13.90
CA ALA A 23 6.23 8.23 -15.29
C ALA A 23 6.08 6.89 -16.04
N LEU A 24 6.38 5.76 -15.38
CA LEU A 24 6.23 4.43 -15.96
C LEU A 24 4.77 4.02 -16.16
N LEU A 25 3.83 4.64 -15.44
CA LEU A 25 2.42 4.29 -15.47
C LEU A 25 1.53 5.28 -16.22
N LYS A 26 2.11 6.38 -16.73
CA LYS A 26 1.38 7.41 -17.49
C LYS A 26 0.76 6.89 -18.79
N ASP A 27 1.39 5.89 -19.41
CA ASP A 27 0.93 5.33 -20.68
C ASP A 27 -0.09 4.20 -20.49
N LEU A 28 -0.37 3.78 -19.25
CA LEU A 28 -1.41 2.80 -18.98
C LEU A 28 -2.80 3.43 -19.04
N PRO A 29 -3.83 2.66 -19.43
CA PRO A 29 -5.20 3.15 -19.44
C PRO A 29 -5.59 3.60 -18.03
N HIS A 30 -6.01 4.86 -17.87
CA HIS A 30 -6.47 5.38 -16.59
C HIS A 30 -7.85 4.84 -16.20
N LEU A 31 -8.09 4.70 -14.90
CA LEU A 31 -9.39 4.23 -14.41
C LEU A 31 -10.46 5.33 -14.57
N PRO A 32 -11.71 4.97 -14.88
CA PRO A 32 -12.81 5.92 -14.83
C PRO A 32 -12.91 6.60 -13.46
N LYS A 33 -13.17 7.90 -13.42
CA LYS A 33 -13.21 8.69 -12.17
C LYS A 33 -14.19 8.13 -11.14
N ASP A 34 -15.30 7.55 -11.59
CA ASP A 34 -16.30 6.96 -10.71
C ASP A 34 -15.80 5.69 -10.01
N TRP A 35 -14.93 4.92 -10.68
CA TRP A 35 -14.28 3.75 -10.10
C TRP A 35 -13.29 4.17 -9.02
N VAL A 36 -12.45 5.17 -9.32
CA VAL A 36 -11.49 5.74 -8.36
C VAL A 36 -12.21 6.22 -7.09
N LYS A 37 -13.33 6.93 -7.24
CA LYS A 37 -14.15 7.38 -6.10
C LYS A 37 -14.73 6.23 -5.29
N ASN A 38 -15.24 5.19 -5.96
CA ASN A 38 -15.75 4.00 -5.29
C ASN A 38 -14.64 3.26 -4.53
N ILE A 39 -13.46 3.11 -5.12
CA ILE A 39 -12.29 2.51 -4.47
C ILE A 39 -11.94 3.31 -3.22
N VAL A 40 -11.78 4.63 -3.32
CA VAL A 40 -11.45 5.51 -2.18
C VAL A 40 -12.52 5.45 -1.08
N LYS A 41 -13.79 5.27 -1.44
CA LYS A 41 -14.88 5.10 -0.46
C LYS A 41 -14.77 3.80 0.33
N VAL A 42 -14.38 2.69 -0.31
CA VAL A 42 -14.27 1.36 0.32
C VAL A 42 -12.89 1.16 0.97
N LEU A 43 -11.89 1.94 0.56
CA LEU A 43 -10.50 1.83 1.02
C LEU A 43 -10.32 1.86 2.55
N PRO A 44 -11.02 2.70 3.35
CA PRO A 44 -10.94 2.64 4.81
C PRO A 44 -11.29 1.26 5.37
N ILE A 45 -12.32 0.61 4.82
CA ILE A 45 -12.77 -0.70 5.29
C ILE A 45 -11.74 -1.75 4.87
N LEU A 46 -11.22 -1.68 3.64
CA LEU A 46 -10.19 -2.61 3.16
C LEU A 46 -8.94 -2.54 4.02
N VAL A 47 -8.40 -1.35 4.30
CA VAL A 47 -7.18 -1.25 5.10
C VAL A 47 -7.40 -1.67 6.55
N LEU A 48 -8.61 -1.52 7.08
CA LEU A 48 -8.92 -1.99 8.43
C LEU A 48 -8.92 -3.52 8.46
N VAL A 49 -9.64 -4.16 7.52
CA VAL A 49 -9.74 -5.62 7.43
C VAL A 49 -8.37 -6.24 7.15
N PHE A 50 -7.66 -5.75 6.14
CA PHE A 50 -6.32 -6.24 5.82
C PHE A 50 -5.32 -5.92 6.92
N GLY A 51 -5.43 -4.76 7.57
CA GLY A 51 -4.59 -4.40 8.71
C GLY A 51 -4.72 -5.39 9.87
N VAL A 52 -5.95 -5.69 10.30
CA VAL A 52 -6.21 -6.67 11.36
C VAL A 52 -5.81 -8.07 10.94
N ALA A 53 -6.15 -8.50 9.72
CA ALA A 53 -5.81 -9.82 9.21
C ALA A 53 -4.28 -10.02 9.12
N SER A 54 -3.52 -9.00 8.69
CA SER A 54 -2.06 -9.06 8.64
C SER A 54 -1.43 -9.13 10.03
N VAL A 55 -1.93 -8.38 11.00
CA VAL A 55 -1.45 -8.50 12.40
C VAL A 55 -1.76 -9.89 12.96
N PHE A 56 -2.98 -10.38 12.76
CA PHE A 56 -3.38 -11.72 13.22
C PHE A 56 -2.52 -12.81 12.58
N SER A 57 -2.34 -12.76 11.26
CA SER A 57 -1.45 -13.65 10.53
C SER A 57 -0.01 -13.60 11.05
N GLY A 58 0.50 -12.40 11.35
CA GLY A 58 1.84 -12.25 11.91
C GLY A 58 1.99 -12.86 13.31
N VAL A 59 1.00 -12.65 14.19
CA VAL A 59 0.97 -13.27 15.52
C VAL A 59 0.84 -14.79 15.40
N GLU A 60 -0.03 -15.28 14.53
CA GLU A 60 -0.16 -16.70 14.26
C GLU A 60 1.17 -17.30 13.79
N ASN A 61 1.92 -16.64 12.90
CA ASN A 61 3.25 -17.10 12.48
C ASN A 61 4.24 -17.18 13.65
N LEU A 62 4.19 -16.26 14.62
CA LEU A 62 5.02 -16.34 15.83
C LEU A 62 4.66 -17.55 16.70
N LEU A 63 3.36 -17.82 16.86
CA LEU A 63 2.86 -18.88 17.72
C LEU A 63 2.97 -20.27 17.08
N SER A 64 2.77 -20.36 15.77
CA SER A 64 2.83 -21.59 14.98
C SER A 64 4.22 -22.21 14.95
N TYR A 65 5.26 -21.44 15.22
CA TYR A 65 6.60 -21.98 15.45
C TYR A 65 6.63 -23.08 16.53
N SER A 66 5.83 -22.94 17.59
CA SER A 66 5.77 -23.94 18.68
C SER A 66 5.09 -25.25 18.29
N ARG A 67 4.32 -25.25 17.18
CA ARG A 67 3.51 -26.38 16.69
C ARG A 67 4.07 -26.95 15.38
N ARG A 68 5.39 -27.08 15.30
CA ARG A 68 6.05 -27.67 14.11
C ARG A 68 5.47 -29.05 13.81
N SER A 69 5.02 -29.24 12.57
CA SER A 69 4.81 -30.59 12.03
C SER A 69 6.11 -31.03 11.35
N PHE A 70 6.42 -32.32 11.44
CA PHE A 70 7.52 -32.95 10.71
C PHE A 70 7.52 -32.56 9.22
N LEU A 71 6.33 -32.39 8.64
CA LEU A 71 6.13 -31.96 7.26
C LEU A 71 6.76 -30.60 6.94
N THR A 72 6.63 -29.61 7.84
CA THR A 72 7.16 -28.24 7.62
C THR A 72 8.68 -28.18 7.64
N GLU A 73 9.32 -29.05 8.41
CA GLU A 73 10.78 -29.15 8.47
C GLU A 73 11.32 -29.93 7.27
N TRP A 74 10.59 -30.95 6.80
CA TRP A 74 10.93 -31.73 5.61
C TRP A 74 10.94 -30.91 4.32
N ILE A 75 10.03 -29.94 4.17
CA ILE A 75 9.99 -29.00 3.05
C ILE A 75 10.93 -27.78 3.23
N GLY A 76 11.78 -27.78 4.26
CA GLY A 76 12.83 -26.77 4.44
C GLY A 76 12.34 -25.43 5.01
N ILE A 77 11.14 -25.34 5.58
CA ILE A 77 10.68 -24.11 6.24
C ILE A 77 11.36 -23.98 7.61
N GLY A 78 12.43 -23.19 7.63
CA GLY A 78 13.20 -22.91 8.84
C GLY A 78 12.51 -21.97 9.82
N ARG A 79 13.07 -21.88 11.04
CA ARG A 79 12.61 -20.95 12.09
C ARG A 79 12.67 -19.48 11.64
N SER A 80 13.66 -19.13 10.83
CA SER A 80 13.84 -17.79 10.26
C SER A 80 12.64 -17.35 9.41
N TYR A 81 12.05 -18.26 8.63
CA TYR A 81 10.88 -17.97 7.80
C TYR A 81 9.71 -17.42 8.63
N TYR A 82 9.35 -18.10 9.72
CA TYR A 82 8.22 -17.71 10.57
C TYR A 82 8.43 -16.35 11.23
N TYR A 83 9.63 -16.09 11.77
CA TYR A 83 9.92 -14.80 12.42
C TYR A 83 9.97 -13.65 11.42
N VAL A 84 10.58 -13.86 10.25
CA VAL A 84 10.65 -12.85 9.20
C VAL A 84 9.26 -12.54 8.66
N ASN A 85 8.50 -13.58 8.31
CA ASN A 85 7.13 -13.44 7.82
C ASN A 85 6.24 -12.73 8.86
N ALA A 86 6.36 -13.10 10.14
CA ALA A 86 5.65 -12.44 11.22
C ALA A 86 6.01 -10.96 11.34
N ALA A 87 7.30 -10.63 11.32
CA ALA A 87 7.77 -9.25 11.45
C ALA A 87 7.23 -8.36 10.32
N PHE A 88 7.30 -8.84 9.08
CA PHE A 88 6.76 -8.12 7.92
C PHE A 88 5.23 -8.01 7.98
N ALA A 89 4.52 -9.10 8.31
CA ALA A 89 3.05 -9.09 8.41
C ALA A 89 2.55 -8.12 9.48
N ILE A 90 3.18 -8.09 10.65
CA ILE A 90 2.85 -7.12 11.72
C ILE A 90 3.15 -5.69 11.26
N LEU A 91 4.29 -5.47 10.61
CA LEU A 91 4.66 -4.14 10.11
C LEU A 91 3.68 -3.63 9.05
N ILE A 92 3.31 -4.47 8.08
CA ILE A 92 2.31 -4.18 7.05
C ILE A 92 0.95 -3.88 7.70
N GLY A 93 0.53 -4.73 8.64
CA GLY A 93 -0.70 -4.54 9.38
C GLY A 93 -0.74 -3.22 10.15
N ALA A 94 0.35 -2.86 10.82
CA ALA A 94 0.49 -1.59 11.53
C ALA A 94 0.38 -0.38 10.57
N LEU A 95 1.04 -0.42 9.41
CA LEU A 95 0.94 0.65 8.41
C LEU A 95 -0.48 0.81 7.88
N TYR A 96 -1.19 -0.30 7.60
CA TYR A 96 -2.59 -0.26 7.18
C TYR A 96 -3.50 0.33 8.27
N LEU A 97 -3.36 -0.11 9.52
CA LEU A 97 -4.16 0.41 10.64
C LEU A 97 -3.89 1.89 10.89
N MET A 98 -2.64 2.34 10.77
CA MET A 98 -2.28 3.77 10.86
C MET A 98 -2.89 4.58 9.71
N SER A 99 -2.97 4.00 8.50
CA SER A 99 -3.55 4.67 7.34
C SER A 99 -5.08 4.86 7.47
N HIS A 100 -5.78 4.02 8.22
CA HIS A 100 -7.26 4.02 8.28
C HIS A 100 -7.86 5.39 8.64
N LYS A 101 -7.35 6.05 9.69
CA LYS A 101 -7.85 7.37 10.09
C LYS A 101 -7.52 8.44 9.04
N LEU A 102 -6.31 8.38 8.49
CA LEU A 102 -5.82 9.34 7.50
C LEU A 102 -6.56 9.21 6.16
N ILE A 103 -6.96 7.99 5.77
CA ILE A 103 -7.72 7.76 4.53
C ILE A 103 -9.12 8.36 4.65
N LYS A 104 -9.78 8.22 5.82
CA LYS A 104 -11.09 8.85 6.05
C LYS A 104 -11.04 10.37 5.90
N ASN A 105 -9.93 10.97 6.31
CA ASN A 105 -9.67 12.40 6.17
C ASN A 105 -9.14 12.80 4.78
N LYS A 106 -8.94 11.83 3.87
CA LYS A 106 -8.30 12.01 2.55
C LYS A 106 -6.95 12.75 2.62
N GLU A 107 -6.17 12.52 3.68
CA GLU A 107 -4.87 13.16 3.86
C GLU A 107 -3.81 12.58 2.92
N TYR A 108 -2.87 13.40 2.46
CA TYR A 108 -1.77 12.94 1.60
C TYR A 108 -0.87 11.93 2.32
N GLU A 109 -0.72 12.08 3.63
CA GLU A 109 -0.05 11.16 4.54
C GLU A 109 -0.61 9.75 4.45
N ALA A 110 -1.92 9.61 4.18
CA ALA A 110 -2.57 8.31 4.02
C ALA A 110 -2.05 7.58 2.78
N TRP A 111 -1.97 8.29 1.66
CA TRP A 111 -1.40 7.78 0.42
C TRP A 111 0.07 7.37 0.59
N LEU A 112 0.86 8.17 1.33
CA LEU A 112 2.25 7.83 1.64
C LEU A 112 2.36 6.53 2.46
N LEU A 113 1.51 6.33 3.47
CA LEU A 113 1.53 5.08 4.25
C LEU A 113 1.17 3.87 3.39
N LEU A 114 0.20 3.99 2.49
CA LEU A 114 -0.13 2.94 1.54
C LEU A 114 1.02 2.64 0.57
N PHE A 115 1.72 3.69 0.10
CA PHE A 115 2.93 3.55 -0.71
C PHE A 115 4.03 2.79 0.03
N TRP A 116 4.29 3.13 1.29
CA TRP A 116 5.23 2.39 2.12
C TRP A 116 4.80 0.96 2.37
N THR A 117 3.49 0.73 2.55
CA THR A 117 2.96 -0.63 2.69
C THR A 117 3.23 -1.46 1.43
N GLY A 118 3.08 -0.86 0.25
CA GLY A 118 3.47 -1.47 -1.03
C GLY A 118 4.96 -1.81 -1.10
N ILE A 119 5.84 -0.86 -0.74
CA ILE A 119 7.30 -1.09 -0.70
C ILE A 119 7.65 -2.23 0.25
N VAL A 120 7.12 -2.20 1.48
CA VAL A 120 7.37 -3.23 2.49
C VAL A 120 6.86 -4.58 2.01
N SER A 121 5.73 -4.64 1.32
CA SER A 121 5.18 -5.88 0.75
C SER A 121 6.06 -6.46 -0.36
N VAL A 122 6.65 -5.60 -1.20
CA VAL A 122 7.63 -6.02 -2.21
C VAL A 122 8.90 -6.53 -1.54
N ALA A 123 9.44 -5.79 -0.57
CA ALA A 123 10.61 -6.21 0.19
C ALA A 123 10.37 -7.56 0.88
N HIS A 124 9.19 -7.73 1.49
CA HIS A 124 8.77 -8.98 2.10
C HIS A 124 8.78 -10.13 1.08
N SER A 125 8.16 -9.93 -0.08
CA SER A 125 8.12 -10.94 -1.15
C SER A 125 9.52 -11.34 -1.63
N LEU A 126 10.44 -10.39 -1.76
CA LEU A 126 11.82 -10.67 -2.14
C LEU A 126 12.57 -11.46 -1.07
N VAL A 127 12.34 -11.15 0.21
CA VAL A 127 12.94 -11.92 1.31
C VAL A 127 12.41 -13.34 1.34
N LEU A 128 11.09 -13.54 1.19
CA LEU A 128 10.49 -14.87 1.14
C LEU A 128 11.02 -15.68 -0.06
N LEU A 129 11.21 -15.05 -1.23
CA LEU A 129 11.82 -15.66 -2.39
C LEU A 129 13.24 -16.18 -2.09
N VAL A 130 14.08 -15.38 -1.42
CA VAL A 130 15.44 -15.78 -1.01
C VAL A 130 15.41 -16.93 0.00
N LEU A 131 14.38 -16.98 0.86
CA LEU A 131 14.16 -18.09 1.78
C LEU A 131 13.59 -19.35 1.10
N GLY A 132 13.46 -19.35 -0.22
CA GLY A 132 13.01 -20.51 -1.01
C GLY A 132 11.49 -20.65 -1.11
N TRP A 133 10.73 -19.65 -0.65
CA TRP A 133 9.27 -19.69 -0.56
C TRP A 133 8.65 -18.46 -1.23
N GLY A 134 8.16 -18.61 -2.45
CA GLY A 134 7.44 -17.52 -3.13
C GLY A 134 7.56 -17.59 -4.65
N GLY A 135 6.49 -17.16 -5.34
CA GLY A 135 6.50 -17.02 -6.79
C GLY A 135 6.97 -15.63 -7.20
N ILE A 136 8.13 -15.52 -7.85
CA ILE A 136 8.65 -14.22 -8.33
C ILE A 136 7.65 -13.51 -9.26
N TRP A 137 6.98 -14.26 -10.14
CA TRP A 137 6.00 -13.72 -11.07
C TRP A 137 4.74 -13.22 -10.37
N SER A 138 4.20 -13.99 -9.41
CA SER A 138 3.02 -13.56 -8.65
C SER A 138 3.32 -12.30 -7.83
N SER A 139 4.50 -12.21 -7.22
CA SER A 139 4.89 -11.05 -6.43
C SER A 139 5.10 -9.80 -7.28
N LEU A 140 5.74 -9.93 -8.45
CA LEU A 140 5.93 -8.82 -9.38
C LEU A 140 4.60 -8.31 -9.95
N ILE A 141 3.73 -9.21 -10.40
CA ILE A 141 2.41 -8.85 -10.94
C ILE A 141 1.57 -8.16 -9.85
N SER A 142 1.52 -8.74 -8.65
CA SER A 142 0.80 -8.14 -7.52
C SER A 142 1.35 -6.76 -7.15
N ALA A 143 2.68 -6.59 -7.20
CA ALA A 143 3.32 -5.30 -6.93
C ALA A 143 2.90 -4.25 -7.97
N VAL A 144 3.01 -4.57 -9.27
CA VAL A 144 2.62 -3.66 -10.36
C VAL A 144 1.16 -3.25 -10.23
N ILE A 145 0.26 -4.20 -10.01
CA ILE A 145 -1.17 -3.93 -9.83
C ILE A 145 -1.40 -3.02 -8.60
N THR A 146 -0.77 -3.33 -7.48
CA THR A 146 -0.90 -2.54 -6.24
C THR A 146 -0.44 -1.11 -6.45
N PHE A 147 0.74 -0.91 -7.04
CA PHE A 147 1.25 0.42 -7.33
C PHE A 147 0.38 1.16 -8.34
N TYR A 148 -0.09 0.50 -9.40
CA TYR A 148 -1.00 1.10 -10.37
C TYR A 148 -2.26 1.66 -9.70
N PHE A 149 -2.98 0.86 -8.91
CA PHE A 149 -4.16 1.35 -8.18
C PHE A 149 -3.81 2.48 -7.23
N LEU A 150 -2.66 2.40 -6.57
CA LEU A 150 -2.20 3.43 -5.64
C LEU A 150 -1.95 4.77 -6.37
N TYR A 151 -1.39 4.76 -7.58
CA TYR A 151 -1.20 5.97 -8.36
C TYR A 151 -2.52 6.56 -8.86
N GLU A 152 -3.48 5.72 -9.26
CA GLU A 152 -4.80 6.18 -9.70
C GLU A 152 -5.57 6.90 -8.58
N ILE A 153 -5.52 6.38 -7.35
CA ILE A 153 -6.21 7.01 -6.21
C ILE A 153 -5.47 8.24 -5.67
N ARG A 154 -4.21 8.47 -6.04
CA ARG A 154 -3.38 9.57 -5.51
C ARG A 154 -4.03 10.94 -5.68
N ALA A 155 -4.69 11.17 -6.82
CA ALA A 155 -5.30 12.45 -7.14
C ALA A 155 -6.35 12.88 -6.09
N GLU A 156 -7.10 11.93 -5.52
CA GLU A 156 -8.11 12.19 -4.49
C GLU A 156 -7.50 12.64 -3.15
N PHE A 157 -6.30 12.16 -2.81
CA PHE A 157 -5.57 12.54 -1.59
C PHE A 157 -4.78 13.84 -1.75
N VAL A 158 -4.35 14.17 -2.97
CA VAL A 158 -3.69 15.46 -3.27
C VAL A 158 -4.70 16.60 -3.37
N ALA A 159 -5.89 16.36 -3.95
CA ALA A 159 -6.94 17.36 -4.11
C ALA A 159 -7.50 17.85 -2.76
N ALA A 160 -7.60 16.96 -1.75
CA ALA A 160 -8.05 17.32 -0.40
C ALA A 160 -7.14 18.35 0.29
N LYS A 161 -5.85 18.41 -0.08
CA LYS A 161 -4.89 19.40 0.43
C LYS A 161 -5.10 20.81 -0.17
N ASN A 162 -5.76 20.92 -1.33
CA ASN A 162 -6.00 22.17 -2.05
C ASN A 162 -7.45 22.24 -2.58
N PRO A 163 -8.44 22.57 -1.72
CA PRO A 163 -9.85 22.62 -2.12
C PRO A 163 -10.18 23.62 -3.26
N LYS A 164 -9.25 24.51 -3.63
CA LYS A 164 -9.44 25.53 -4.68
C LYS A 164 -9.31 25.03 -6.12
N VAL A 165 -8.92 23.78 -6.37
CA VAL A 165 -8.70 23.27 -7.75
C VAL A 165 -9.92 22.50 -8.31
N SER A 166 -10.91 22.15 -7.47
CA SER A 166 -12.05 21.31 -7.91
C SER A 166 -13.21 22.08 -8.56
N GLU A 167 -13.15 23.42 -8.64
CA GLU A 167 -14.25 24.26 -9.11
C GLU A 167 -14.04 24.94 -10.49
N SER A 168 -13.08 24.49 -11.31
CA SER A 168 -12.98 24.95 -12.70
C SER A 168 -13.75 24.06 -13.68
N LYS A 169 -15.06 23.88 -13.45
CA LYS A 169 -15.96 23.61 -14.58
C LYS A 169 -16.12 24.93 -15.36
N PRO A 170 -15.76 25.02 -16.65
CA PRO A 170 -16.06 26.21 -17.42
C PRO A 170 -17.60 26.31 -17.54
N LYS A 171 -18.19 27.34 -16.93
CA LYS A 171 -19.58 27.74 -17.18
C LYS A 171 -19.75 27.94 -18.69
N PRO A 172 -20.79 27.36 -19.33
CA PRO A 172 -21.05 27.65 -20.73
C PRO A 172 -21.37 29.13 -20.87
N LYS A 173 -20.58 29.83 -21.70
CA LYS A 173 -20.85 31.21 -22.11
C LYS A 173 -22.24 31.23 -22.77
N LYS A 174 -23.22 31.87 -22.13
CA LYS A 174 -24.48 32.26 -22.77
C LYS A 174 -24.12 33.15 -23.97
N SER A 175 -24.30 32.61 -25.17
CA SER A 175 -24.37 33.39 -26.41
C SER A 175 -25.62 34.25 -26.33
N LYS A 176 -25.42 35.57 -26.25
CA LYS A 176 -26.45 36.54 -26.63
C LYS A 176 -26.46 36.59 -28.16
N LYS A 177 -27.59 36.25 -28.76
CA LYS A 177 -28.06 36.79 -30.03
C LYS A 177 -29.48 37.28 -29.79
#